data_AF-A0A813UTA1-F1
#
_entry.id   AF-A0A813UTA1-F1
#
_cell.length_a   1.000
_cell.length_b   1.000
_cell.length_c   1.000
_cell.angle_alpha   90.00
_cell.angle_beta   90.00
_cell.angle_gamma   90.00
#
_symmetry.space_group_name_H-M   'P 1'
#
loop_
_entity.id
_entity.type
_entity.pdbx_description
1 polymer ?
#
loop_
_entity_poly.entity_id
_entity_poly.type
_entity_poly.pdbx_seq_one_letter_code
_entity_poly.pdbx_strand_id
1 'polypeptide(L)'
;MALGHFKRQCNQIYGTCKTCGEQCADRKIHNCSQIEKCVHCQQNHKSNSLKSPVGKSFRIELTKKLLNLNNHPTTSSSSYNNNNNNNIRKYIYDISNFPPLPTAQVLTNNPMMIKLDDLMTKMSEIKDQISNAALKHEKFEQFILEKNQNDKRIEEHLDTVTKNTVALKKDVVQHSLLVERHENLFMKVLLPIFEDLFTVICTQNQDKKGNPLDADLKYKLERYRVQMKKASEGKLFF
;
A
#
# COMPACT_ATOMS: atom_id res chain seq x y z
N MET A 1 -3.49 35.77 1.30
CA MET A 1 -2.35 35.01 1.87
C MET A 1 -2.07 33.83 0.95
N ALA A 2 -0.96 33.86 0.22
CA ALA A 2 -0.66 32.92 -0.85
C ALA A 2 0.00 31.64 -0.30
N LEU A 3 -0.76 30.54 -0.26
CA LEU A 3 -0.29 29.16 0.04
C LEU A 3 0.51 28.54 -1.13
N GLY A 4 1.35 29.33 -1.82
CA GLY A 4 2.02 28.93 -3.07
C GLY A 4 3.55 28.88 -3.05
N HIS A 5 4.22 29.36 -1.99
CA HIS A 5 5.66 29.65 -2.07
C HIS A 5 6.62 28.69 -1.32
N PHE A 6 6.13 27.65 -0.64
CA PHE A 6 7.01 26.75 0.14
C PHE A 6 7.78 25.70 -0.67
N LYS A 7 7.56 25.58 -1.98
CA LYS A 7 8.21 24.54 -2.80
C LYS A 7 9.59 24.89 -3.36
N ARG A 8 10.06 26.14 -3.26
CA ARG A 8 11.30 26.57 -3.94
C ARG A 8 12.58 26.47 -3.11
N GLN A 9 12.53 26.16 -1.81
CA GLN A 9 13.72 26.11 -0.95
C GLN A 9 13.73 24.94 0.05
N CYS A 10 13.15 23.78 -0.31
CA CYS A 10 13.26 22.58 0.51
C CYS A 10 14.39 21.69 -0.01
N ASN A 11 15.62 21.91 0.48
CA ASN A 11 16.75 21.00 0.28
C ASN A 11 16.62 19.78 1.20
N GLN A 12 15.63 18.91 0.97
CA GLN A 12 15.60 17.61 1.63
C GLN A 12 16.63 16.70 0.97
N ILE A 13 17.80 16.58 1.61
CA ILE A 13 18.91 15.69 1.20
C ILE A 13 18.50 14.20 1.26
N TYR A 14 17.48 13.87 2.05
CA TYR A 14 16.98 12.52 2.26
C TYR A 14 15.50 12.43 1.87
N GLY A 15 15.16 11.50 0.98
CA GLY A 15 13.79 11.22 0.59
C GLY A 15 13.10 10.29 1.58
N THR A 16 11.86 10.55 1.97
CA THR A 16 11.09 9.64 2.81
C THR A 16 10.47 8.51 1.98
N CYS A 17 10.50 7.28 2.52
CA CYS A 17 9.81 6.14 1.95
C CYS A 17 8.29 6.32 2.10
N LYS A 18 7.54 6.16 1.00
CA LYS A 18 6.08 6.39 0.99
C LYS A 18 5.31 5.36 1.82
N THR A 19 5.87 4.17 2.03
CA THR A 19 5.23 3.03 2.68
C THR A 19 5.54 2.92 4.16
N CYS A 20 6.82 3.09 4.57
CA CYS A 20 7.20 2.98 5.99
C CYS A 20 7.45 4.33 6.66
N GLY A 21 7.53 5.44 5.92
CA GLY A 21 7.78 6.78 6.47
C GLY A 21 9.24 7.01 6.93
N GLU A 22 10.14 6.04 6.75
CA GLU A 22 11.55 6.15 7.10
C GLU A 22 12.30 7.11 6.15
N GLN A 23 13.32 7.79 6.68
CA GLN A 23 14.19 8.66 5.89
C GLN A 23 15.24 7.80 5.15
N CYS A 24 15.35 7.97 3.84
CA CYS A 24 16.25 7.19 2.99
C CYS A 24 17.07 8.11 2.10
N ALA A 25 18.37 7.83 1.95
CA ALA A 25 19.21 8.51 0.97
C ALA A 25 18.78 8.14 -0.46
N ASP A 26 18.53 6.85 -0.72
CA ASP A 26 18.10 6.35 -2.03
C ASP A 26 16.91 5.39 -1.93
N ARG A 27 15.83 5.70 -2.66
CA ARG A 27 14.59 4.90 -2.68
C ARG A 27 14.76 3.53 -3.35
N LYS A 28 15.79 3.33 -4.17
CA LYS A 28 16.03 2.08 -4.91
C LYS A 28 16.74 1.00 -4.08
N ILE A 29 17.43 1.38 -3.01
CA ILE A 29 18.26 0.48 -2.19
C ILE A 29 17.61 0.23 -0.82
N HIS A 30 16.57 1.00 -0.48
CA HIS A 30 15.91 0.91 0.80
C HIS A 30 15.14 -0.41 0.98
N ASN A 31 15.53 -1.19 1.99
CA ASN A 31 14.78 -2.37 2.43
C ASN A 31 13.58 -1.93 3.28
N CYS A 32 12.40 -1.88 2.67
CA CYS A 32 11.20 -1.32 3.27
C CYS A 32 10.61 -2.27 4.33
N SER A 33 10.56 -1.81 5.58
CA SER A 33 10.00 -2.54 6.73
C SER A 33 8.47 -2.76 6.68
N GLN A 34 7.76 -2.19 5.70
CA GLN A 34 6.29 -2.24 5.48
C GLN A 34 5.42 -1.76 6.66
N ILE A 35 6.01 -1.38 7.79
CA ILE A 35 5.31 -0.84 8.96
C ILE A 35 5.43 0.69 8.91
N GLU A 36 4.29 1.39 8.89
CA GLU A 36 4.26 2.85 8.95
C GLU A 36 4.81 3.36 10.29
N LYS A 37 5.94 4.07 10.22
CA LYS A 37 6.56 4.73 11.37
C LYS A 37 6.27 6.23 11.36
N CYS A 38 6.11 6.78 12.55
CA CYS A 38 5.88 8.20 12.74
C CYS A 38 7.12 8.99 12.31
N VAL A 39 6.95 9.97 11.44
CA VAL A 39 8.06 10.81 10.95
C VAL A 39 8.74 11.59 12.09
N HIS A 40 8.03 11.87 13.18
CA HIS A 40 8.52 12.70 14.28
C HIS A 40 9.17 11.90 15.43
N CYS A 41 8.76 10.65 15.66
CA CYS A 41 9.28 9.85 16.78
C CYS A 41 9.75 8.44 16.36
N GLN A 42 9.67 8.10 15.08
CA GLN A 42 10.10 6.83 14.47
C GLN A 42 9.48 5.57 15.07
N GLN A 43 8.45 5.72 15.92
CA GLN A 43 7.71 4.61 16.51
C GLN A 43 6.61 4.11 15.56
N ASN A 44 6.15 2.88 15.80
CA ASN A 44 5.16 2.16 14.98
C ASN A 44 3.73 2.72 15.15
N HIS A 45 3.50 3.93 14.62
CA HIS A 45 2.20 4.53 14.50
C HIS A 45 2.21 5.64 13.44
N LYS A 46 1.05 5.98 12.89
CA LYS A 46 0.88 7.12 11.98
C LYS A 46 1.33 8.44 12.63
N SER A 47 1.90 9.36 11.86
CA SER A 47 2.38 10.67 12.36
C SER A 47 1.26 11.52 12.98
N ASN A 48 0.02 11.37 12.52
CA ASN A 48 -1.16 12.05 13.06
C ASN A 48 -1.90 11.23 14.14
N SER A 49 -1.31 10.12 14.61
CA SER A 49 -1.92 9.26 15.62
C SER A 49 -1.90 9.93 17.00
N LEU A 50 -2.95 9.66 17.78
CA LEU A 50 -3.01 9.95 19.22
C LEU A 50 -1.93 9.23 20.04
N LYS A 51 -1.10 8.38 19.42
CA LYS A 51 0.05 7.75 20.07
C LYS A 51 1.34 8.58 19.94
N SER A 52 1.40 9.57 19.05
CA SER A 52 2.59 10.42 18.85
C SER A 52 2.77 11.44 19.98
N PRO A 53 3.87 11.42 20.74
CA PRO A 53 4.14 12.42 21.77
C PRO A 53 4.23 13.85 21.19
N VAL A 54 4.83 13.98 20.00
CA VAL A 54 4.98 15.26 19.29
C VAL A 54 3.64 15.73 18.72
N GLY A 55 2.83 14.82 18.19
CA GLY A 55 1.47 15.15 17.74
C GLY A 55 0.56 15.61 18.89
N LYS A 56 0.72 15.01 20.08
CA LYS A 56 0.00 15.42 21.30
C LYS A 56 0.41 16.81 21.76
N SER A 57 1.72 17.08 21.88
CA SER A 57 2.19 18.38 22.37
C SER A 57 1.76 19.52 21.43
N PHE A 58 1.83 19.30 20.12
CA PHE A 58 1.40 20.29 19.13
C PHE A 58 -0.11 20.57 19.20
N ARG A 59 -0.95 19.53 19.35
CA ARG A 59 -2.40 19.71 19.54
C ARG A 59 -2.72 20.43 20.84
N ILE A 60 -2.04 20.09 21.94
CA ILE A 60 -2.22 20.77 23.23
C ILE A 60 -1.84 22.25 23.11
N GLU A 61 -0.75 22.58 22.42
CA GLU A 61 -0.31 23.96 22.22
C GLU A 61 -1.29 24.75 21.33
N LEU A 62 -1.82 24.14 20.27
CA LEU A 62 -2.89 24.73 19.45
C LEU A 62 -4.16 24.98 20.26
N THR A 63 -4.60 24.00 21.06
CA THR A 63 -5.77 24.15 21.93
C THR A 63 -5.54 25.24 22.97
N LYS A 64 -4.34 25.34 23.56
CA LYS A 64 -3.98 26.42 24.48
C LYS A 64 -4.01 27.79 23.80
N LYS A 65 -3.51 27.92 22.56
CA LYS A 65 -3.56 29.17 21.79
C LYS A 65 -5.01 29.57 21.47
N LEU A 66 -5.86 28.63 21.08
CA LEU A 66 -7.29 28.88 20.82
C LEU A 66 -8.06 29.28 22.09
N LEU A 67 -7.78 28.65 23.23
CA LEU A 67 -8.41 29.00 24.51
C LEU A 67 -7.94 30.36 25.05
N ASN A 68 -6.69 30.74 24.81
CA ASN A 68 -6.17 32.05 25.22
C ASN A 68 -6.69 33.21 24.33
N LEU A 69 -7.04 32.94 23.06
CA LEU A 69 -7.67 33.92 22.17
C LEU A 69 -9.08 34.32 22.62
N ASN A 70 -9.80 33.43 23.31
CA ASN A 70 -11.15 33.71 23.84
C ASN A 70 -11.15 34.36 25.24
N ASN A 71 -9.99 34.54 25.86
CA ASN A 71 -9.85 35.12 27.20
C ASN A 71 -9.10 36.47 27.17
N HIS A 72 -9.38 37.32 26.18
CA HIS A 72 -9.08 38.75 26.33
C HIS A 72 -10.22 39.41 27.11
N PRO A 73 -10.02 39.85 28.37
CA PRO A 73 -10.96 40.76 29.00
C PRO A 73 -10.89 42.07 28.23
N THR A 74 -12.00 42.47 27.60
CA THR A 74 -12.17 43.83 27.11
C THR A 74 -12.15 44.77 28.32
N THR A 75 -11.00 45.38 28.55
CA THR A 75 -10.82 46.56 29.38
C THR A 75 -11.56 47.73 28.74
N SER A 76 -12.74 48.05 29.27
CA SER A 76 -13.28 49.42 29.25
C SER A 76 -13.96 49.71 30.57
N SER A 77 -13.12 49.88 31.58
CA SER A 77 -13.43 50.70 32.76
C SER A 77 -13.72 52.12 32.32
N SER A 78 -14.95 52.60 32.51
CA SER A 78 -15.21 54.01 32.73
C SER A 78 -16.42 54.21 33.63
N SER A 79 -16.11 54.41 34.91
CA SER A 79 -16.95 55.15 35.85
C SER A 79 -17.04 56.59 35.35
N TYR A 80 -18.25 57.04 34.99
CA TYR A 80 -18.58 58.46 34.96
C TYR A 80 -19.76 58.71 35.90
N ASN A 81 -19.41 59.14 37.10
CA ASN A 81 -20.23 59.97 37.94
C ASN A 81 -20.30 61.36 37.27
N ASN A 82 -21.50 61.89 37.00
CA ASN A 82 -21.65 63.33 36.77
C ASN A 82 -23.03 63.80 37.21
N ASN A 83 -23.04 64.48 38.36
CA ASN A 83 -24.03 65.47 38.73
C ASN A 83 -24.09 66.55 37.65
N ASN A 84 -25.28 66.84 37.11
CA ASN A 84 -25.65 68.22 36.79
C ASN A 84 -27.17 68.39 36.59
N ASN A 85 -27.73 69.23 37.48
CA ASN A 85 -28.89 70.11 37.33
C ASN A 85 -29.61 70.15 35.97
N ASN A 86 -30.89 69.74 35.94
CA ASN A 86 -32.07 70.64 35.87
C ASN A 86 -33.28 69.94 35.22
N ASN A 87 -34.42 70.04 35.93
CA ASN A 87 -35.80 69.96 35.43
C ASN A 87 -36.21 68.77 34.55
N ILE A 88 -36.55 67.63 35.18
CA ILE A 88 -37.54 66.70 34.61
C ILE A 88 -38.54 66.34 35.71
N ARG A 89 -39.82 66.62 35.42
CA ARG A 89 -40.98 66.45 36.31
C ARG A 89 -40.96 65.08 36.98
N LYS A 90 -40.97 65.05 38.32
CA LYS A 90 -41.22 63.84 39.11
C LYS A 90 -42.65 63.37 38.85
N TYR A 91 -42.81 62.40 37.97
CA TYR A 91 -43.99 61.52 37.99
C TYR A 91 -43.89 60.67 39.26
N ILE A 92 -44.75 60.94 40.24
CA ILE A 92 -44.92 60.06 41.40
C ILE A 92 -45.70 58.85 40.88
N TYR A 93 -45.02 57.71 40.74
CA TYR A 93 -45.65 56.44 40.42
C TYR A 93 -46.30 55.89 41.69
N ASP A 94 -47.62 55.92 41.73
CA ASP A 94 -48.39 55.26 42.78
C ASP A 94 -48.48 53.75 42.48
N ILE A 95 -47.70 52.97 43.24
CA ILE A 95 -47.59 51.51 43.11
C ILE A 95 -48.90 50.80 43.49
N SER A 96 -49.85 51.50 44.13
CA SER A 96 -51.09 50.90 44.64
C SER A 96 -52.20 50.70 43.60
N ASN A 97 -52.06 51.27 42.38
CA ASN A 97 -53.10 51.21 41.34
C ASN A 97 -52.83 50.18 40.21
N PHE A 98 -51.78 49.37 40.30
CA PHE A 98 -51.54 48.29 39.34
C PHE A 98 -52.01 46.95 39.90
N PRO A 99 -52.80 46.15 39.15
CA PRO A 99 -53.04 44.78 39.53
C PRO A 99 -51.69 44.06 39.64
N PRO A 100 -51.49 43.19 40.66
CA PRO A 100 -50.22 42.50 40.82
C PRO A 100 -49.91 41.74 39.53
N LEU A 101 -48.74 42.02 38.94
CA LEU A 101 -48.23 41.22 37.82
C LEU A 101 -48.26 39.74 38.24
N PRO A 102 -48.69 38.82 37.35
CA PRO A 102 -48.64 37.41 37.66
C PRO A 102 -47.21 37.08 38.06
N THR A 103 -47.03 36.62 39.30
CA THR A 103 -45.77 36.06 39.76
C THR A 103 -45.36 34.99 38.77
N ALA A 104 -44.09 35.02 38.35
CA ALA A 104 -43.48 34.08 37.42
C ALA A 104 -43.51 32.65 37.99
N GLN A 105 -44.69 32.04 38.00
CA GLN A 105 -44.87 30.64 38.31
C GLN A 105 -44.73 29.87 37.00
N VAL A 106 -43.59 29.18 36.89
CA VAL A 106 -43.37 28.01 36.02
C VAL A 106 -43.23 28.32 34.53
N LEU A 107 -42.11 28.96 34.16
CA LEU A 107 -41.57 28.96 32.79
C LEU A 107 -40.91 27.62 32.41
N THR A 108 -41.05 26.56 33.24
CA THR A 108 -40.41 25.26 33.01
C THR A 108 -41.23 24.29 32.16
N ASN A 109 -42.51 24.59 31.84
CA ASN A 109 -43.40 23.68 31.10
C ASN A 109 -44.18 24.38 29.98
N ASN A 110 -43.54 25.27 29.20
CA ASN A 110 -44.20 25.86 28.04
C ASN A 110 -44.14 24.87 26.86
N PRO A 111 -45.25 24.24 26.44
CA PRO A 111 -45.25 23.18 25.43
C PRO A 111 -44.71 23.64 24.07
N MET A 112 -44.76 24.95 23.80
CA MET A 112 -44.17 25.55 22.60
C MET A 112 -42.65 25.58 22.65
N MET A 113 -42.04 25.85 23.82
CA MET A 113 -40.59 25.84 24.00
C MET A 113 -40.04 24.41 23.93
N ILE A 114 -40.74 23.42 24.51
CA ILE A 114 -40.36 22.01 24.43
C ILE A 114 -40.39 21.51 22.97
N LYS A 115 -41.40 21.91 22.19
CA LYS A 115 -41.46 21.59 20.75
C LYS A 115 -40.35 22.27 19.94
N LEU A 116 -39.93 23.47 20.34
CA LEU A 116 -38.83 24.19 19.69
C LEU A 116 -37.48 23.52 19.97
N ASP A 117 -37.25 23.09 21.21
CA ASP A 117 -36.04 22.35 21.59
C ASP A 117 -35.99 20.97 20.92
N ASP A 118 -37.12 20.25 20.84
CA ASP A 118 -37.21 18.98 20.11
C ASP A 118 -36.94 19.18 18.60
N LEU A 119 -37.43 20.28 18.01
CA LEU A 119 -37.14 20.63 16.62
C LEU A 119 -35.65 20.95 16.41
N MET A 120 -35.04 21.72 17.30
CA MET A 120 -33.61 22.05 17.25
C MET A 120 -32.74 20.80 17.38
N THR A 121 -33.13 19.87 18.26
CA THR A 121 -32.44 18.60 18.45
C THR A 121 -32.54 17.73 17.19
N LYS A 122 -33.74 17.60 16.60
CA LYS A 122 -33.95 16.88 15.33
C LYS A 122 -33.22 17.51 14.15
N MET A 123 -33.18 18.84 14.07
CA MET A 123 -32.37 19.53 13.04
C MET A 123 -30.88 19.26 13.21
N SER A 124 -30.39 19.20 14.45
CA SER A 124 -28.98 18.84 14.72
C SER A 124 -28.69 17.39 14.30
N GLU A 125 -29.57 16.44 14.62
CA GLU A 125 -29.44 15.05 14.18
C GLU A 125 -29.45 14.92 12.65
N ILE A 126 -30.35 15.63 11.96
CA ILE A 126 -30.41 15.64 10.49
C ILE A 126 -29.09 16.19 9.92
N LYS A 127 -28.55 17.27 10.48
CA LYS A 127 -27.27 17.84 10.05
C LYS A 127 -26.12 16.84 10.23
N ASP A 128 -26.09 16.10 11.33
CA ASP A 128 -25.06 15.09 11.60
C ASP A 128 -25.20 13.89 10.66
N GLN A 129 -26.43 13.46 10.37
CA GLN A 129 -26.71 12.40 9.40
C GLN A 129 -26.29 12.80 7.98
N ILE A 130 -26.58 14.03 7.55
CA ILE A 130 -26.16 14.57 6.24
C ILE A 130 -24.63 14.65 6.17
N SER A 131 -23.98 15.13 7.23
CA SER A 131 -22.51 15.22 7.28
C SER A 131 -21.88 13.83 7.21
N ASN A 132 -22.44 12.85 7.91
CA ASN A 132 -21.99 11.46 7.83
C ASN A 132 -22.26 10.82 6.46
N ALA A 133 -23.37 11.13 5.81
CA ALA A 133 -23.69 10.66 4.47
C ALA A 133 -22.71 11.23 3.44
N ALA A 134 -22.38 12.52 3.53
CA ALA A 134 -21.37 13.16 2.67
C ALA A 134 -19.99 12.50 2.82
N LEU A 135 -19.55 12.23 4.05
CA LEU A 135 -18.29 11.51 4.31
C LEU A 135 -18.29 10.08 3.78
N LYS A 136 -19.43 9.36 3.86
CA LYS A 136 -19.55 8.02 3.28
C LYS A 136 -19.49 8.07 1.75
N HIS A 137 -20.10 9.08 1.13
CA HIS A 137 -20.06 9.28 -0.31
C HIS A 137 -18.62 9.52 -0.80
N GLU A 138 -17.87 10.40 -0.13
CA GLU A 138 -16.46 10.66 -0.47
C GLU A 138 -15.60 9.39 -0.39
N LYS A 139 -15.79 8.57 0.65
CA LYS A 139 -15.09 7.28 0.77
C LYS A 139 -15.48 6.29 -0.33
N PHE A 140 -16.74 6.31 -0.75
CA PHE A 140 -17.20 5.46 -1.84
C PHE A 140 -16.57 5.88 -3.17
N GLU A 141 -16.49 7.18 -3.47
CA GLU A 141 -15.80 7.67 -4.67
C GLU A 141 -14.32 7.29 -4.67
N GLN A 142 -13.63 7.44 -3.53
CA GLN A 142 -12.24 7.00 -3.38
C GLN A 142 -12.10 5.50 -3.63
N PHE A 143 -13.02 4.68 -3.11
CA PHE A 143 -13.04 3.24 -3.36
C PHE A 143 -13.23 2.91 -4.85
N ILE A 144 -14.14 3.59 -5.54
CA ILE A 144 -14.35 3.37 -6.99
C ILE A 144 -13.09 3.71 -7.79
N LEU A 145 -12.42 4.82 -7.45
CA LEU A 145 -11.17 5.22 -8.10
C LEU A 145 -10.05 4.19 -7.85
N GLU A 146 -9.89 3.73 -6.61
CA GLU A 146 -8.90 2.72 -6.25
C GLU A 146 -9.18 1.38 -6.94
N LYS A 147 -10.45 0.96 -6.98
CA LYS A 147 -10.87 -0.25 -7.67
C LYS A 147 -10.56 -0.18 -9.16
N ASN A 148 -10.90 0.91 -9.84
CA ASN A 148 -10.61 1.08 -11.27
C ASN A 148 -9.10 1.07 -11.56
N GLN A 149 -8.28 1.64 -10.68
CA GLN A 149 -6.82 1.57 -10.81
C GLN A 149 -6.28 0.15 -10.63
N ASN A 150 -6.83 -0.60 -9.66
CA ASN A 150 -6.45 -1.99 -9.44
C ASN A 150 -6.88 -2.88 -10.59
N ASP A 151 -8.09 -2.71 -11.12
CA ASP A 151 -8.60 -3.46 -12.27
C ASP A 151 -7.70 -3.27 -13.49
N LYS A 152 -7.25 -2.02 -13.74
CA LYS A 152 -6.28 -1.73 -14.82
C LYS A 152 -4.93 -2.43 -14.60
N ARG A 153 -4.41 -2.46 -13.37
CA ARG A 153 -3.16 -3.19 -13.05
C ARG A 153 -3.31 -4.68 -13.28
N ILE A 154 -4.46 -5.25 -12.92
CA ILE A 154 -4.75 -6.68 -13.13
C ILE A 154 -4.76 -6.99 -14.63
N GLU A 155 -5.38 -6.13 -15.45
CA GLU A 155 -5.40 -6.27 -16.91
C GLU A 155 -3.98 -6.24 -17.51
N GLU A 156 -3.14 -5.29 -17.10
CA GLU A 156 -1.72 -5.22 -17.52
C GLU A 156 -0.91 -6.47 -17.10
N HIS A 157 -1.18 -6.99 -15.90
CA HIS A 157 -0.57 -8.24 -15.43
C HIS A 157 -1.03 -9.45 -16.23
N LEU A 158 -2.32 -9.56 -16.54
CA LEU A 158 -2.88 -10.63 -17.37
C LEU A 158 -2.26 -10.62 -18.77
N ASP A 159 -2.18 -9.46 -19.41
CA ASP A 159 -1.54 -9.30 -20.72
C ASP A 159 -0.07 -9.77 -20.71
N THR A 160 0.65 -9.43 -19.65
CA THR A 160 2.05 -9.85 -19.48
C THR A 160 2.15 -11.37 -19.32
N VAL A 161 1.28 -11.97 -18.50
CA VAL A 161 1.22 -13.43 -18.32
C VAL A 161 0.90 -14.11 -19.66
N THR A 162 -0.10 -13.64 -20.39
CA THR A 162 -0.48 -14.21 -21.69
C THR A 162 0.67 -14.17 -22.69
N LYS A 163 1.39 -13.04 -22.79
CA LYS A 163 2.58 -12.93 -23.65
C LYS A 163 3.66 -13.93 -23.25
N ASN A 164 3.96 -14.03 -21.95
CA ASN A 164 4.95 -14.97 -21.43
C ASN A 164 4.56 -16.43 -21.70
N THR A 165 3.28 -16.78 -21.55
CA THR A 165 2.79 -18.13 -21.84
C THR A 165 2.96 -18.50 -23.32
N VAL A 166 2.67 -17.58 -24.23
CA VAL A 166 2.86 -17.81 -25.68
C VAL A 166 4.33 -17.99 -26.02
N ALA A 167 5.22 -17.17 -25.46
CA ALA A 167 6.66 -17.31 -25.65
C ALA A 167 7.16 -18.66 -25.13
N LEU A 168 6.80 -19.03 -23.90
CA LEU A 168 7.19 -20.31 -23.31
C LEU A 168 6.71 -21.51 -24.14
N LYS A 169 5.48 -21.45 -24.68
CA LYS A 169 4.97 -22.51 -25.54
C LYS A 169 5.84 -22.70 -26.79
N LYS A 170 6.31 -21.60 -27.39
CA LYS A 170 7.21 -21.63 -28.55
C LYS A 170 8.56 -22.25 -28.17
N ASP A 171 9.12 -21.85 -27.03
CA ASP A 171 10.41 -22.36 -26.56
C ASP A 171 10.34 -23.85 -26.25
N VAL A 172 9.26 -24.33 -25.62
CA VAL A 172 9.05 -25.76 -25.35
C VAL A 172 8.99 -26.57 -26.65
N VAL A 173 8.28 -26.08 -27.67
CA VAL A 173 8.23 -26.74 -28.99
C VAL A 173 9.62 -26.79 -29.63
N GLN A 174 10.37 -25.69 -29.57
CA GLN A 174 11.72 -25.65 -30.11
C GLN A 174 12.68 -26.61 -29.39
N HIS A 175 12.62 -26.66 -28.06
CA HIS A 175 13.41 -27.59 -27.27
C HIS A 175 13.04 -29.05 -27.56
N SER A 176 11.76 -29.36 -27.72
CA SER A 176 11.31 -30.71 -28.12
C SER A 176 11.93 -31.14 -29.45
N LEU A 177 11.93 -30.25 -30.46
CA LEU A 177 12.52 -30.52 -31.77
C LEU A 177 14.05 -30.72 -31.67
N LEU A 178 14.73 -29.96 -30.82
CA LEU A 178 16.18 -30.12 -30.61
C LEU A 178 16.51 -31.45 -29.94
N VAL A 179 15.72 -31.85 -28.93
CA VAL A 179 15.88 -33.15 -28.27
C VAL A 179 15.67 -34.29 -29.26
N GLU A 180 14.59 -34.26 -30.04
CA GLU A 180 14.32 -35.27 -31.06
C GLU A 180 15.43 -35.33 -32.12
N ARG A 181 15.97 -34.17 -32.54
CA ARG A 181 17.09 -34.13 -33.46
C ARG A 181 18.35 -34.74 -32.86
N HIS A 182 18.66 -34.46 -31.60
CA HIS A 182 19.80 -35.05 -30.91
C HIS A 182 19.63 -36.56 -30.75
N GLU A 183 18.47 -37.03 -30.30
CA GLU A 183 18.17 -38.46 -30.19
C GLU A 183 18.35 -39.16 -31.54
N ASN A 184 17.81 -38.59 -32.62
CA ASN A 184 18.01 -39.12 -33.97
C ASN A 184 19.48 -39.15 -34.38
N LEU A 185 20.25 -38.09 -34.09
CA LEU A 185 21.67 -38.04 -34.44
C LEU A 185 22.49 -39.08 -33.66
N PHE A 186 22.23 -39.24 -32.36
CA PHE A 186 22.90 -40.26 -31.56
C PHE A 186 22.53 -41.67 -32.01
N MET A 187 21.23 -41.95 -32.17
CA MET A 187 20.72 -43.29 -32.45
C MET A 187 20.95 -43.74 -33.90
N LYS A 188 20.84 -42.85 -34.88
CA LYS A 188 20.91 -43.20 -36.31
C LYS A 188 22.28 -42.96 -36.92
N VAL A 189 23.12 -42.13 -36.32
CA VAL A 189 24.41 -41.74 -36.90
C VAL A 189 25.57 -42.13 -35.99
N LEU A 190 25.65 -41.55 -34.79
CA LEU A 190 26.84 -41.74 -33.95
C LEU A 190 27.00 -43.17 -33.45
N LEU A 191 25.96 -43.77 -32.89
CA LEU A 191 26.02 -45.14 -32.36
C LEU A 191 26.37 -46.17 -33.46
N PRO A 192 25.73 -46.17 -34.64
CA PRO A 192 26.15 -47.04 -35.74
C PRO A 192 27.61 -46.83 -36.18
N ILE A 193 28.06 -45.58 -36.31
CA ILE A 193 29.46 -45.29 -36.69
C ILE A 193 30.44 -45.87 -35.65
N PHE A 194 30.15 -45.73 -34.36
CA PHE A 194 31.00 -46.31 -33.32
C PHE A 194 30.99 -47.83 -33.34
N GLU A 195 29.84 -48.46 -33.61
CA GLU A 195 29.76 -49.91 -33.75
C GLU A 195 30.59 -50.43 -34.93
N ASP A 196 30.52 -49.74 -36.08
CA ASP A 196 31.34 -50.05 -37.25
C ASP A 196 32.83 -49.90 -36.95
N LEU A 197 33.23 -48.78 -36.32
CA LEU A 197 34.62 -48.53 -35.94
C LEU A 197 35.15 -49.59 -34.97
N PHE A 198 34.38 -49.95 -33.94
CA PHE A 198 34.79 -50.99 -33.00
C PHE A 198 34.92 -52.35 -33.69
N THR A 199 34.03 -52.66 -34.62
CA THR A 199 34.12 -53.88 -35.43
C THR A 199 35.38 -53.89 -36.29
N VAL A 200 35.69 -52.80 -36.99
CA VAL A 200 36.91 -52.67 -37.80
C VAL A 200 38.16 -52.84 -36.94
N ILE A 201 38.26 -52.14 -35.81
CA ILE A 201 39.41 -52.26 -34.90
C ILE A 201 39.53 -53.68 -34.37
N CYS A 202 38.42 -54.33 -33.99
CA CYS A 202 38.42 -55.72 -33.54
C CYS A 202 38.87 -56.71 -34.62
N THR A 203 38.54 -56.46 -35.90
CA THR A 203 39.01 -57.30 -37.01
C THR A 203 40.49 -57.12 -37.29
N GLN A 204 41.02 -55.90 -37.13
CA GLN A 204 42.44 -55.60 -37.30
C GLN A 204 43.28 -56.11 -36.12
N ASN A 205 42.68 -56.21 -34.93
CA ASN A 205 43.31 -56.71 -33.71
C ASN A 205 43.31 -58.26 -33.63
N GLN A 206 43.47 -58.96 -34.76
CA GLN A 206 43.50 -60.44 -34.81
C GLN A 206 44.68 -60.94 -35.63
N ASP A 207 45.30 -62.04 -35.20
CA ASP A 207 46.29 -62.75 -35.98
C ASP A 207 45.63 -63.59 -37.10
N LYS A 208 46.45 -64.22 -37.96
CA LYS A 208 45.96 -65.10 -39.05
C LYS A 208 45.18 -66.33 -38.55
N LYS A 209 45.21 -66.61 -37.24
CA LYS A 209 44.52 -67.74 -36.58
C LYS A 209 43.28 -67.26 -35.78
N GLY A 210 42.96 -65.97 -35.82
CA GLY A 210 41.82 -65.37 -35.10
C GLY A 210 42.07 -65.05 -33.62
N ASN A 211 43.32 -65.14 -33.14
CA ASN A 211 43.67 -64.77 -31.77
C ASN A 211 43.86 -63.26 -31.65
N PRO A 212 43.42 -62.64 -30.54
CA PRO A 212 43.62 -61.20 -30.34
C PRO A 212 45.11 -60.85 -30.24
N LEU A 213 45.54 -59.82 -30.98
CA LEU A 213 46.91 -59.29 -30.88
C LEU A 213 47.11 -58.53 -29.55
N ASP A 214 46.08 -57.77 -29.14
CA ASP A 214 45.96 -57.13 -27.84
C ASP A 214 44.64 -57.56 -27.17
N ALA A 215 44.74 -58.39 -26.13
CA ALA A 215 43.59 -58.91 -25.40
C ALA A 215 42.89 -57.84 -24.54
N ASP A 216 43.63 -56.85 -24.02
CA ASP A 216 43.07 -55.77 -23.21
C ASP A 216 42.26 -54.80 -24.08
N LEU A 217 42.77 -54.47 -25.27
CA LEU A 217 42.04 -53.69 -26.27
C LEU A 217 40.74 -54.37 -26.68
N LYS A 218 40.76 -55.69 -26.96
CA LYS A 218 39.55 -56.45 -27.30
C LYS A 218 38.52 -56.39 -26.16
N TYR A 219 38.95 -56.58 -24.92
CA TYR A 219 38.07 -56.53 -23.75
C TYR A 219 37.45 -55.13 -23.54
N LYS A 220 38.23 -54.06 -23.74
CA LYS A 220 37.75 -52.67 -23.65
C LYS A 220 36.71 -52.35 -24.73
N LEU A 221 36.97 -52.74 -25.98
CA LEU A 221 36.03 -52.53 -27.10
C LEU A 221 34.71 -53.26 -26.88
N GLU A 222 34.75 -54.50 -26.41
CA GLU A 222 33.54 -55.27 -26.11
C GLU A 222 32.73 -54.62 -24.97
N ARG A 223 33.42 -54.13 -23.93
CA ARG A 223 32.80 -53.38 -22.83
C ARG A 223 32.11 -52.11 -23.35
N TYR A 224 32.78 -51.32 -24.21
CA TYR A 224 32.20 -50.11 -24.78
C TYR A 224 30.99 -50.42 -25.67
N ARG A 225 31.03 -51.51 -26.44
CA ARG A 225 29.90 -51.97 -27.24
C ARG A 225 28.68 -52.31 -26.39
N VAL A 226 28.88 -53.03 -25.27
CA VAL A 226 27.81 -53.33 -24.32
C VAL A 226 27.24 -52.07 -23.68
N GLN A 227 28.09 -51.11 -23.30
CA GLN A 227 27.66 -49.83 -22.75
C GLN A 227 26.85 -49.01 -23.76
N MET A 228 27.29 -48.94 -25.02
CA MET A 228 26.55 -48.26 -26.09
C MET A 228 25.20 -48.92 -26.38
N LYS A 229 25.14 -50.25 -26.36
CA LYS A 229 23.86 -50.97 -26.50
C LYS A 229 22.91 -50.65 -25.35
N LYS A 230 23.39 -50.66 -24.10
CA LYS A 230 22.60 -50.23 -22.94
C LYS A 230 22.10 -48.78 -23.08
N ALA A 231 22.97 -47.88 -23.58
CA ALA A 231 22.63 -46.48 -23.85
C ALA A 231 21.50 -46.36 -24.88
N SER A 232 21.58 -47.13 -25.97
CA SER A 232 20.57 -47.16 -27.04
C SER A 232 19.21 -47.69 -26.55
N GLU A 233 19.22 -48.56 -25.54
CA GLU A 233 18.02 -49.13 -24.91
C GLU A 233 17.49 -48.26 -23.75
N GLY A 234 18.10 -47.10 -23.48
CA GLY A 234 17.72 -46.21 -22.38
C GLY A 234 17.99 -46.78 -20.98
N LYS A 235 18.87 -47.79 -20.87
CA LYS A 235 19.22 -48.43 -19.59
C LYS A 235 20.41 -47.70 -18.95
N LEU A 236 20.31 -47.41 -17.65
CA LEU A 236 21.37 -46.77 -16.87
C LEU A 236 22.67 -47.58 -16.93
N PHE A 237 23.80 -46.86 -17.02
CA PHE A 237 25.15 -47.42 -17.06
C PHE A 237 25.57 -47.89 -15.65
N PHE A 238 25.14 -49.08 -15.27
CA PHE A 238 25.71 -49.84 -14.16
C PHE A 238 26.19 -51.20 -14.66
#